data_AF-A0A849Z5H4-F1
#
_entry.id   AF-A0A849Z5H4-F1
#
_cell.length_a   1.000
_cell.length_b   1.000
_cell.length_c   1.000
_cell.angle_alpha   90.00
_cell.angle_beta   90.00
_cell.angle_gamma   90.00
#
_symmetry.space_group_name_H-M   'P 1'
#
loop_
_entity.id
_entity.type
_entity.pdbx_description
1 polymer ?
#
loop_
_entity_poly.entity_id
_entity_poly.type
_entity_poly.pdbx_seq_one_letter_code
_entity_poly.pdbx_strand_id
1 'polypeptide(L)'
;MKRRSALGAGISFAIGGAFTVRARAAEAADDKPTYERVKLLWGPNHGHEIVVPFEDFKAKAPKRYVTTGKSDHLHVFEVTADDWAKLAAGEPVRLASTKTGGHLHRVRLRAAPAVDPPDEVTVCTVEVGGNDGHELIVPQSHLDAKTDRVYDIQGVAPHTHEVKVTAAQFEKIAKGERLHLTASAGDDHTHLVAISLAKKKA
;
A
#
# COMPACT_ATOMS: atom_id res chain seq x y z
N MET A 1 35.40 -41.25 34.74
CA MET A 1 34.54 -41.96 35.71
C MET A 1 34.42 -41.17 37.01
N LYS A 2 33.26 -40.56 37.28
CA LYS A 2 32.66 -40.42 38.63
C LYS A 2 31.34 -39.65 38.46
N ARG A 3 30.24 -40.40 38.55
CA ARG A 3 28.86 -39.89 38.60
C ARG A 3 28.61 -39.35 40.00
N ARG A 4 27.91 -38.23 40.12
CA ARG A 4 27.18 -37.88 41.34
C ARG A 4 25.77 -37.44 40.97
N SER A 5 24.84 -38.35 41.24
CA SER A 5 23.42 -38.10 41.35
C SER A 5 23.13 -37.24 42.58
N ALA A 6 22.19 -36.31 42.46
CA ALA A 6 21.46 -35.78 43.59
C ALA A 6 19.99 -35.67 43.19
N LEU A 7 19.20 -36.58 43.75
CA LEU A 7 17.74 -36.48 43.83
C LEU A 7 17.41 -35.24 44.69
N GLY A 8 16.55 -34.37 44.17
CA GLY A 8 15.94 -33.27 44.90
C GLY A 8 14.43 -33.43 44.85
N ALA A 9 13.84 -33.63 46.02
CA ALA A 9 12.43 -33.90 46.26
C ALA A 9 11.51 -32.81 45.72
N GLY A 10 10.29 -33.23 45.40
CA GLY A 10 9.24 -32.37 44.87
C GLY A 10 8.61 -31.47 45.93
N ILE A 11 7.94 -30.44 45.43
CA ILE A 11 6.89 -29.72 46.14
C ILE A 11 5.79 -29.46 45.12
N SER A 12 4.70 -30.22 45.25
CA SER A 12 3.46 -29.99 44.53
C SER A 12 2.62 -28.99 45.31
N PHE A 13 2.39 -27.80 44.75
CA PHE A 13 1.36 -26.88 45.22
C PHE A 13 0.14 -26.99 44.30
N ALA A 14 -0.92 -27.61 44.80
CA ALA A 14 -2.25 -27.55 44.23
C ALA A 14 -2.95 -26.30 44.80
N ILE A 15 -3.00 -25.21 44.02
CA ILE A 15 -3.88 -24.08 44.30
C ILE A 15 -5.03 -24.16 43.29
N GLY A 16 -6.12 -24.78 43.74
CA GLY A 16 -7.40 -24.78 43.04
C GLY A 16 -8.05 -23.41 43.18
N GLY A 17 -7.82 -22.54 42.19
CA GLY A 17 -8.60 -21.33 41.97
C GLY A 17 -9.44 -21.51 40.72
N ALA A 18 -10.73 -21.79 40.88
CA ALA A 18 -11.69 -21.80 39.79
C ALA A 18 -11.95 -20.36 39.31
N PHE A 19 -11.00 -19.79 38.55
CA PHE A 19 -11.25 -18.59 37.77
C PHE A 19 -12.11 -18.98 36.59
N THR A 20 -13.40 -18.65 36.67
CA THR A 20 -14.27 -18.59 35.51
C THR A 20 -13.78 -17.41 34.65
N VAL A 21 -12.87 -17.71 33.72
CA VAL A 21 -12.54 -16.81 32.62
C VAL A 21 -13.83 -16.65 31.80
N ARG A 22 -14.59 -15.58 32.07
CA ARG A 22 -15.63 -15.13 31.14
C ARG A 22 -14.91 -14.73 29.86
N ALA A 23 -14.94 -15.62 28.88
CA ALA A 23 -14.59 -15.31 27.50
C ALA A 23 -15.52 -14.20 27.02
N ARG A 24 -15.09 -12.95 27.16
CA ARG A 24 -15.70 -11.81 26.47
C ARG A 24 -15.03 -11.70 25.11
N ALA A 25 -15.22 -12.72 24.27
CA ALA A 25 -15.02 -12.59 22.84
C ALA A 25 -16.24 -11.82 22.31
N ALA A 26 -16.25 -10.50 22.52
CA ALA A 26 -16.98 -9.65 21.61
C ALA A 26 -16.20 -9.74 20.30
N GLU A 27 -16.69 -10.56 19.36
CA GLU A 27 -16.39 -10.38 17.95
C GLU A 27 -16.54 -8.88 17.67
N ALA A 28 -15.42 -8.20 17.45
CA ALA A 28 -15.47 -6.89 16.83
C ALA A 28 -16.26 -7.12 15.55
N ALA A 29 -17.43 -6.49 15.45
CA ALA A 29 -18.22 -6.52 14.23
C ALA A 29 -17.25 -6.30 13.06
N ASP A 30 -17.30 -7.22 12.11
CA ASP A 30 -16.45 -7.30 10.93
C ASP A 30 -16.52 -5.94 10.22
N ASP A 31 -15.63 -5.01 10.60
CA ASP A 31 -15.57 -3.63 10.13
C ASP A 31 -14.91 -3.64 8.75
N LYS A 32 -15.51 -4.45 7.86
CA LYS A 32 -15.08 -4.57 6.49
C LYS A 32 -15.27 -3.19 5.87
N PRO A 33 -14.21 -2.62 5.29
CA PRO A 33 -14.32 -1.34 4.62
C PRO A 33 -15.42 -1.40 3.56
N THR A 34 -16.33 -0.43 3.61
CA THR A 34 -17.35 -0.26 2.58
C THR A 34 -16.71 0.42 1.38
N TYR A 35 -16.63 -0.31 0.27
CA TYR A 35 -16.15 0.25 -1.00
C TYR A 35 -17.32 0.81 -1.79
N GLU A 36 -17.13 1.98 -2.39
CA GLU A 36 -18.15 2.65 -3.22
C GLU A 36 -17.62 3.04 -4.60
N ARG A 37 -16.31 2.89 -4.85
CA ARG A 37 -15.68 3.17 -6.14
C ARG A 37 -14.38 2.39 -6.34
N VAL A 38 -13.91 2.39 -7.59
CA VAL A 38 -12.56 1.93 -7.95
C VAL A 38 -11.72 3.14 -8.34
N LYS A 39 -10.58 3.32 -7.66
CA LYS A 39 -9.56 4.30 -8.05
C LYS A 39 -8.62 3.65 -9.05
N LEU A 40 -8.43 4.32 -10.20
CA LEU A 40 -7.44 3.95 -11.20
C LEU A 40 -6.32 4.99 -11.16
N LEU A 41 -5.09 4.51 -10.98
CA LEU A 41 -3.89 5.27 -11.24
C LEU A 41 -3.28 4.75 -12.55
N TRP A 42 -3.13 5.65 -13.50
CA TRP A 42 -2.43 5.41 -14.75
C TRP A 42 -1.00 5.94 -14.56
N GLY A 43 0.00 5.15 -14.93
CA GLY A 43 1.40 5.60 -15.02
C GLY A 43 1.55 6.77 -16.01
N PRO A 44 2.78 7.18 -16.36
CA PRO A 44 3.06 8.40 -17.15
C PRO A 44 2.01 8.72 -18.21
N ASN A 45 1.04 9.56 -17.85
CA ASN A 45 -0.17 9.71 -18.61
C ASN A 45 -0.01 10.87 -19.60
N HIS A 46 -0.09 10.56 -20.89
CA HIS A 46 0.04 11.51 -21.99
C HIS A 46 -1.32 11.87 -22.61
N GLY A 47 -2.40 11.77 -21.83
CA GLY A 47 -3.74 12.26 -22.21
C GLY A 47 -4.84 11.19 -22.23
N HIS A 48 -4.61 10.03 -21.63
CA HIS A 48 -5.62 8.99 -21.46
C HIS A 48 -6.61 9.36 -20.36
N GLU A 49 -7.88 9.12 -20.63
CA GLU A 49 -8.93 9.16 -19.62
C GLU A 49 -9.57 7.77 -19.58
N ILE A 50 -9.57 7.16 -18.40
CA ILE A 50 -10.14 5.83 -18.18
C ILE A 50 -10.90 5.87 -16.87
N VAL A 51 -12.15 5.44 -16.93
CA VAL A 51 -12.97 5.19 -15.76
C VAL A 51 -13.18 3.68 -15.66
N VAL A 52 -12.97 3.13 -14.47
CA VAL A 52 -13.35 1.76 -14.12
C VAL A 52 -14.67 1.86 -13.34
N PRO A 53 -15.82 1.55 -13.95
CA PRO A 53 -17.11 1.66 -13.27
C PRO A 53 -17.16 0.76 -12.04
N PHE A 54 -17.76 1.24 -10.95
CA PHE A 54 -17.92 0.43 -9.75
C PHE A 54 -18.83 -0.80 -9.98
N GLU A 55 -19.71 -0.73 -10.97
CA GLU A 55 -20.51 -1.88 -11.41
C GLU A 55 -19.66 -3.06 -11.93
N ASP A 56 -18.54 -2.77 -12.60
CA ASP A 56 -17.64 -3.83 -13.09
C ASP A 56 -16.95 -4.54 -11.90
N PHE A 57 -16.59 -3.80 -10.85
CA PHE A 57 -16.08 -4.37 -9.60
C PHE A 57 -17.12 -5.24 -8.89
N LYS A 58 -18.38 -4.79 -8.83
CA LYS A 58 -19.47 -5.59 -8.23
C LYS A 58 -19.78 -6.85 -9.02
N ALA A 59 -19.73 -6.78 -10.35
CA ALA A 59 -19.96 -7.92 -11.22
C ALA A 59 -18.88 -9.00 -11.10
N LYS A 60 -17.64 -8.59 -10.76
CA LYS A 60 -16.45 -9.48 -10.64
C LYS A 60 -16.16 -10.29 -11.90
N ALA A 61 -16.71 -9.88 -13.04
CA ALA A 61 -16.50 -10.54 -14.33
C ALA A 61 -15.22 -10.00 -14.99
N PRO A 62 -14.44 -10.85 -15.69
CA PRO A 62 -13.31 -10.37 -16.47
C PRO A 62 -13.71 -9.24 -17.41
N LYS A 63 -12.96 -8.14 -17.41
CA LYS A 63 -13.28 -6.94 -18.18
C LYS A 63 -12.06 -6.43 -18.92
N ARG A 64 -12.25 -6.07 -20.18
CA ARG A 64 -11.25 -5.43 -21.03
C ARG A 64 -11.55 -3.93 -21.13
N TYR A 65 -10.60 -3.11 -20.74
CA TYR A 65 -10.67 -1.66 -20.83
C TYR A 65 -9.81 -1.19 -22.00
N VAL A 66 -10.38 -0.31 -22.83
CA VAL A 66 -9.72 0.27 -23.98
C VAL A 66 -9.76 1.77 -23.82
N THR A 67 -8.62 2.43 -24.02
CA THR A 67 -8.54 3.89 -24.04
C THR A 67 -7.69 4.38 -25.18
N THR A 68 -7.98 5.60 -25.60
CA THR A 68 -7.15 6.42 -26.48
C THR A 68 -6.96 7.80 -25.84
N GLY A 69 -8.01 8.31 -25.17
CA GLY A 69 -8.04 9.68 -24.69
C GLY A 69 -7.66 10.67 -25.80
N LYS A 70 -6.62 11.47 -25.56
CA LYS A 70 -5.99 12.39 -26.53
C LYS A 70 -4.75 11.81 -27.23
N SER A 71 -4.40 10.55 -26.98
CA SER A 71 -3.28 9.87 -27.62
C SER A 71 -3.56 9.59 -29.10
N ASP A 72 -2.52 9.37 -29.89
CA ASP A 72 -2.59 8.91 -31.27
C ASP A 72 -2.68 7.37 -31.41
N HIS A 73 -2.64 6.65 -30.28
CA HIS A 73 -2.78 5.19 -30.24
C HIS A 73 -3.57 4.69 -29.04
N LEU A 74 -4.06 3.46 -29.17
CA LEU A 74 -4.84 2.75 -28.15
C LEU A 74 -3.95 2.13 -27.09
N HIS A 75 -4.43 2.09 -25.85
CA HIS A 75 -3.96 1.14 -24.85
C HIS A 75 -5.11 0.31 -24.34
N VAL A 76 -4.79 -0.95 -24.05
CA VAL A 76 -5.74 -1.92 -23.55
C VAL A 76 -5.18 -2.58 -22.31
N PHE A 77 -5.98 -2.76 -21.27
CA PHE A 77 -5.64 -3.65 -20.17
C PHE A 77 -6.86 -4.52 -19.81
N GLU A 78 -6.59 -5.67 -19.21
CA GLU A 78 -7.61 -6.63 -18.81
C GLU A 78 -7.56 -6.79 -17.30
N VAL A 79 -8.73 -6.80 -16.66
CA VAL A 79 -8.90 -7.08 -15.24
C VAL A 79 -9.57 -8.44 -15.14
N THR A 80 -8.89 -9.40 -14.55
CA THR A 80 -9.36 -10.79 -14.41
C THR A 80 -10.29 -10.96 -13.21
N ALA A 81 -10.92 -12.12 -13.09
CA ALA A 81 -11.71 -12.46 -11.89
C ALA A 81 -10.85 -12.45 -10.61
N ASP A 82 -9.60 -12.92 -10.70
CA ASP A 82 -8.66 -12.95 -9.58
C ASP A 82 -8.25 -11.53 -9.17
N ASP A 83 -8.10 -10.62 -10.12
CA ASP A 83 -7.84 -9.22 -9.84
C ASP A 83 -9.01 -8.57 -9.08
N TRP A 84 -10.25 -8.85 -9.51
CA TRP A 84 -11.42 -8.37 -8.77
C TRP A 84 -11.50 -8.96 -7.36
N ALA A 85 -11.10 -10.21 -7.17
CA ALA A 85 -11.03 -10.84 -5.85
C ALA A 85 -10.00 -10.14 -4.95
N LYS A 86 -8.81 -9.82 -5.47
CA LYS A 86 -7.79 -9.03 -4.75
C LYS A 86 -8.31 -7.66 -4.34
N LEU A 87 -8.94 -6.93 -5.27
CA LEU A 87 -9.54 -5.63 -4.97
C LEU A 87 -10.62 -5.74 -3.88
N ALA A 88 -11.43 -6.81 -3.91
CA ALA A 88 -12.45 -7.05 -2.89
C ALA A 88 -11.85 -7.40 -1.51
N ALA A 89 -10.63 -7.95 -1.48
CA ALA A 89 -9.85 -8.15 -0.26
C ALA A 89 -9.12 -6.87 0.22
N GLY A 90 -9.27 -5.75 -0.50
CA GLY A 90 -8.56 -4.49 -0.20
C GLY A 90 -7.13 -4.44 -0.73
N GLU A 91 -6.70 -5.44 -1.47
CA GLU A 91 -5.37 -5.50 -2.07
C GLU A 91 -5.33 -4.68 -3.37
N PRO A 92 -4.31 -3.85 -3.60
CA PRO A 92 -4.15 -3.16 -4.87
C PRO A 92 -3.83 -4.15 -5.98
N VAL A 93 -4.38 -3.92 -7.17
CA VAL A 93 -4.05 -4.66 -8.38
C VAL A 93 -3.15 -3.82 -9.26
N ARG A 94 -2.07 -4.42 -9.78
CA ARG A 94 -1.10 -3.78 -10.68
C ARG A 94 -1.08 -4.52 -12.01
N LEU A 95 -1.33 -3.81 -13.10
CA LEU A 95 -1.46 -4.35 -14.45
C LEU A 95 -0.57 -3.56 -15.41
N ALA A 96 -0.34 -4.13 -16.59
CA ALA A 96 0.26 -3.42 -17.70
C ALA A 96 -0.75 -3.33 -18.85
N SER A 97 -0.74 -2.20 -19.55
CA SER A 97 -1.46 -2.08 -20.81
C SER A 97 -0.73 -2.78 -21.96
N THR A 98 -1.40 -2.92 -23.09
CA THR A 98 -0.78 -3.30 -24.35
C THR A 98 0.29 -2.29 -24.78
N LYS A 99 1.29 -2.80 -25.52
CA LYS A 99 2.38 -2.03 -26.14
C LYS A 99 2.03 -1.42 -27.50
N THR A 100 0.74 -1.23 -27.78
CA THR A 100 0.29 -0.59 -29.02
C THR A 100 0.79 0.86 -29.00
N GLY A 101 1.45 1.32 -30.08
CA GLY A 101 2.11 2.63 -30.11
C GLY A 101 3.56 2.67 -29.64
N GLY A 102 4.15 1.52 -29.28
CA GLY A 102 5.58 1.41 -28.95
C GLY A 102 5.90 1.49 -27.46
N HIS A 103 4.93 1.81 -26.60
CA HIS A 103 5.05 1.73 -25.14
C HIS A 103 3.81 1.15 -24.47
N LEU A 104 3.98 0.72 -23.23
CA LEU A 104 2.88 0.36 -22.33
C LEU A 104 2.73 1.41 -21.24
N HIS A 105 1.54 1.44 -20.66
CA HIS A 105 1.29 2.06 -19.37
C HIS A 105 1.19 1.00 -18.29
N ARG A 106 1.53 1.41 -17.08
CA ARG A 106 1.31 0.61 -15.89
C ARG A 106 0.08 1.15 -15.19
N VAL A 107 -0.78 0.25 -14.72
CA VAL A 107 -2.10 0.57 -14.18
C VAL A 107 -2.17 0.04 -12.76
N ARG A 108 -2.58 0.87 -11.81
CA ARG A 108 -2.91 0.40 -10.46
C ARG A 108 -4.38 0.65 -10.17
N LEU A 109 -5.09 -0.39 -9.76
CA LEU A 109 -6.47 -0.32 -9.30
C LEU A 109 -6.52 -0.50 -7.79
N ARG A 110 -7.43 0.22 -7.13
CA ARG A 110 -7.77 0.04 -5.70
C ARG A 110 -9.26 0.21 -5.50
N ALA A 111 -9.88 -0.65 -4.70
CA ALA A 111 -11.21 -0.40 -4.17
C ALA A 111 -11.10 0.69 -3.10
N ALA A 112 -12.03 1.65 -3.09
CA ALA A 112 -11.99 2.77 -2.17
C ALA A 112 -13.40 3.15 -1.68
N PRO A 113 -13.52 3.69 -0.46
CA PRO A 113 -14.74 4.34 0.00
C PRO A 113 -15.07 5.58 -0.86
N ALA A 114 -16.29 6.12 -0.72
CA ALA A 114 -16.72 7.31 -1.44
C ALA A 114 -15.78 8.51 -1.23
N VAL A 115 -15.29 8.68 -0.01
CA VAL A 115 -14.32 9.71 0.37
C VAL A 115 -13.02 9.03 0.78
N ASP A 116 -11.89 9.48 0.24
CA ASP A 116 -10.57 8.95 0.62
C ASP A 116 -10.40 9.07 2.14
N PRO A 117 -10.07 7.97 2.84
CA PRO A 117 -9.86 8.04 4.27
C PRO A 117 -8.55 8.84 4.54
N PRO A 118 -8.42 9.49 5.71
CA PRO A 118 -7.28 10.37 5.98
C PRO A 118 -5.90 9.69 5.86
N ASP A 119 -5.85 8.37 6.02
CA ASP A 119 -4.67 7.52 5.88
C ASP A 119 -4.26 7.22 4.43
N GLU A 120 -5.09 7.59 3.45
CA GLU A 120 -4.78 7.51 2.01
C GLU A 120 -4.42 8.88 1.40
N VAL A 121 -4.55 9.96 2.15
CA VAL A 121 -4.18 11.30 1.69
C VAL A 121 -2.70 11.53 1.96
N THR A 122 -1.90 11.68 0.89
CA THR A 122 -0.51 12.09 1.07
C THR A 122 -0.44 13.55 1.51
N VAL A 123 0.19 13.80 2.66
CA VAL A 123 0.46 15.16 3.17
C VAL A 123 1.87 15.63 2.88
N CYS A 124 2.67 14.78 2.23
CA CYS A 124 4.01 15.08 1.75
C CYS A 124 4.04 15.18 0.23
N THR A 125 4.85 16.09 -0.28
CA THR A 125 5.40 15.98 -1.63
C THR A 125 6.47 14.90 -1.62
N VAL A 126 6.32 13.89 -2.48
CA VAL A 126 7.29 12.83 -2.66
C VAL A 126 7.77 12.81 -4.10
N GLU A 127 9.08 12.79 -4.27
CA GLU A 127 9.74 12.62 -5.56
C GLU A 127 10.61 11.37 -5.48
N VAL A 128 10.39 10.43 -6.38
CA VAL A 128 11.23 9.24 -6.52
C VAL A 128 12.03 9.41 -7.80
N GLY A 129 13.35 9.50 -7.70
CA GLY A 129 14.21 9.61 -8.86
C GLY A 129 14.12 8.35 -9.72
N GLY A 130 13.93 8.46 -11.02
CA GLY A 130 13.65 7.33 -11.92
C GLY A 130 12.42 7.60 -12.77
N ASN A 131 12.19 6.76 -13.79
CA ASN A 131 11.06 6.92 -14.74
C ASN A 131 10.06 5.76 -14.68
N ASP A 132 10.07 5.00 -13.58
CA ASP A 132 9.30 3.78 -13.41
C ASP A 132 7.98 3.96 -12.65
N GLY A 133 7.65 5.17 -12.21
CA GLY A 133 6.32 5.50 -11.70
C GLY A 133 6.07 4.94 -10.30
N HIS A 134 7.09 4.98 -9.44
CA HIS A 134 6.95 4.77 -8.00
C HIS A 134 6.00 5.78 -7.38
N GLU A 135 5.39 5.39 -6.28
CA GLU A 135 4.50 6.24 -5.49
C GLU A 135 4.63 5.89 -4.02
N LEU A 136 4.60 6.91 -3.18
CA LEU A 136 4.66 6.76 -1.73
C LEU A 136 3.58 7.66 -1.12
N ILE A 137 2.69 7.06 -0.33
CA ILE A 137 1.67 7.79 0.43
C ILE A 137 2.18 7.94 1.86
N VAL A 138 2.42 9.19 2.30
CA VAL A 138 2.65 9.51 3.71
C VAL A 138 1.38 10.15 4.26
N PRO A 139 0.57 9.42 5.03
CA PRO A 139 -0.60 10.01 5.66
C PRO A 139 -0.27 10.91 6.84
N GLN A 140 -1.22 11.79 7.18
CA GLN A 140 -1.09 12.68 8.34
C GLN A 140 -0.88 11.89 9.64
N SER A 141 -1.59 10.78 9.81
CA SER A 141 -1.47 9.93 10.99
C SER A 141 -0.06 9.40 11.20
N HIS A 142 0.73 9.18 10.14
CA HIS A 142 2.12 8.75 10.25
C HIS A 142 3.03 9.90 10.68
N LEU A 143 2.78 11.13 10.18
CA LEU A 143 3.49 12.33 10.64
C LEU A 143 3.19 12.66 12.11
N ASP A 144 1.97 12.41 12.56
CA ASP A 144 1.56 12.67 13.94
C ASP A 144 2.15 11.62 14.90
N ALA A 145 2.10 10.33 14.51
CA ALA A 145 2.61 9.23 15.32
C ALA A 145 4.14 9.25 15.47
N LYS A 146 4.87 9.70 14.43
CA LYS A 146 6.34 9.75 14.41
C LYS A 146 6.99 8.44 14.82
N THR A 147 6.47 7.33 14.33
CA THR A 147 7.05 6.00 14.55
C THR A 147 7.79 5.53 13.31
N ASP A 148 8.77 4.64 13.47
CA ASP A 148 9.45 4.02 12.33
C ASP A 148 8.45 3.32 11.41
N ARG A 149 8.58 3.54 10.09
CA ARG A 149 7.75 2.92 9.05
C ARG A 149 8.61 2.43 7.89
N VAL A 150 8.17 1.33 7.27
CA VAL A 150 8.67 0.85 5.99
C VAL A 150 7.53 0.98 4.99
N TYR A 151 7.77 1.66 3.88
CA TYR A 151 6.79 1.85 2.82
C TYR A 151 7.21 1.04 1.60
N ASP A 152 6.29 0.25 1.06
CA ASP A 152 6.34 -0.17 -0.34
C ASP A 152 6.11 1.07 -1.21
N ILE A 153 7.08 1.39 -2.07
CA ILE A 153 7.00 2.54 -2.98
C ILE A 153 6.76 2.13 -4.43
N GLN A 154 6.50 0.85 -4.71
CA GLN A 154 6.36 0.31 -6.06
C GLN A 154 5.48 1.20 -6.95
N GLY A 155 4.40 1.76 -6.41
CA GLY A 155 3.45 2.53 -7.20
C GLY A 155 2.94 1.70 -8.37
N VAL A 156 3.26 2.13 -9.59
CA VAL A 156 3.01 1.36 -10.82
C VAL A 156 4.22 0.60 -11.35
N ALA A 157 5.41 0.67 -10.76
CA ALA A 157 6.63 -0.02 -11.20
C ALA A 157 6.50 -1.56 -11.28
N PRO A 158 7.33 -2.25 -12.09
CA PRO A 158 7.18 -3.69 -12.33
C PRO A 158 7.73 -4.55 -11.18
N HIS A 159 8.44 -3.93 -10.24
CA HIS A 159 9.08 -4.56 -9.10
C HIS A 159 8.99 -3.68 -7.85
N THR A 160 9.18 -4.28 -6.68
CA THR A 160 9.02 -3.58 -5.39
C THR A 160 10.29 -2.84 -5.00
N HIS A 161 10.09 -1.76 -4.27
CA HIS A 161 11.12 -1.08 -3.50
C HIS A 161 10.55 -0.71 -2.15
N GLU A 162 11.42 -0.68 -1.15
CA GLU A 162 11.03 -0.24 0.18
C GLU A 162 11.83 0.99 0.60
N VAL A 163 11.18 1.93 1.26
CA VAL A 163 11.87 3.02 1.95
C VAL A 163 11.51 3.01 3.42
N LYS A 164 12.54 3.02 4.27
CA LYS A 164 12.38 3.18 5.71
C LYS A 164 12.41 4.66 6.06
N VAL A 165 11.37 5.13 6.75
CA VAL A 165 11.31 6.47 7.35
C VAL A 165 11.28 6.31 8.86
N THR A 166 12.27 6.86 9.55
CA THR A 166 12.41 6.75 11.01
C THR A 166 11.60 7.81 11.75
N ALA A 167 11.36 7.59 13.05
CA ALA A 167 10.77 8.58 13.95
C ALA A 167 11.45 9.96 13.85
N ALA A 168 12.79 9.98 13.93
CA ALA A 168 13.58 11.21 13.85
C ALA A 168 13.49 11.88 12.46
N GLN A 169 13.29 11.11 11.39
CA GLN A 169 13.06 11.64 10.05
C GLN A 169 11.67 12.27 9.93
N PHE A 170 10.63 11.66 10.50
CA PHE A 170 9.31 12.30 10.57
C PHE A 170 9.35 13.63 11.34
N GLU A 171 10.14 13.74 12.41
CA GLU A 171 10.34 15.02 13.10
C GLU A 171 10.96 16.10 12.21
N LYS A 172 11.93 15.75 11.37
CA LYS A 172 12.53 16.67 10.41
C LYS A 172 11.52 17.12 9.35
N ILE A 173 10.77 16.17 8.77
CA ILE A 173 9.70 16.49 7.82
C ILE A 173 8.68 17.43 8.46
N ALA A 174 8.25 17.16 9.69
CA ALA A 174 7.29 17.99 10.42
C ALA A 174 7.78 19.43 10.67
N LYS A 175 9.10 19.65 10.71
CA LYS A 175 9.74 20.98 10.79
C LYS A 175 9.89 21.66 9.43
N GLY A 176 9.41 21.04 8.35
CA GLY A 176 9.51 21.55 6.99
C GLY A 176 10.84 21.22 6.29
N GLU A 177 11.69 20.37 6.88
CA GLU A 177 12.90 19.92 6.21
C GLU A 177 12.57 18.96 5.06
N ARG A 178 13.40 19.01 4.02
CA ARG A 178 13.36 18.05 2.92
C ARG A 178 14.37 16.93 3.18
N LEU A 179 13.90 15.70 3.15
CA LEU A 179 14.73 14.52 3.31
C LEU A 179 15.10 13.92 1.97
N HIS A 180 16.27 13.29 1.94
CA HIS A 180 16.74 12.44 0.85
C HIS A 180 17.03 11.06 1.43
N LEU A 181 16.30 10.06 0.99
CA LEU A 181 16.37 8.68 1.44
C LEU A 181 16.73 7.79 0.24
N THR A 182 17.38 6.67 0.50
CA THR A 182 17.61 5.64 -0.51
C THR A 182 16.58 4.54 -0.30
N ALA A 183 15.80 4.25 -1.34
CA ALA A 183 14.93 3.08 -1.35
C ALA A 183 15.74 1.83 -1.69
N SER A 184 15.48 0.72 -1.00
CA SER A 184 16.11 -0.58 -1.26
C SER A 184 15.70 -1.14 -2.61
N ALA A 185 16.57 -1.96 -3.19
CA ALA A 185 16.35 -2.67 -4.44
C ALA A 185 15.78 -4.06 -4.15
N GLY A 186 14.56 -4.37 -4.61
CA GLY A 186 14.22 -5.77 -4.87
C GLY A 186 15.02 -6.34 -6.04
N ASP A 187 15.21 -5.52 -7.09
CA ASP A 187 15.73 -5.92 -8.42
C ASP A 187 16.97 -5.07 -8.84
N ASP A 188 18.05 -5.13 -8.07
CA ASP A 188 19.41 -4.62 -8.42
C ASP A 188 19.63 -3.11 -8.64
N HIS A 189 18.64 -2.24 -8.39
CA HIS A 189 18.86 -0.79 -8.36
C HIS A 189 18.12 -0.06 -7.24
N THR A 190 18.69 1.07 -6.84
CA THR A 190 18.14 1.93 -5.77
C THR A 190 17.59 3.21 -6.35
N HIS A 191 16.62 3.80 -5.65
CA HIS A 191 16.10 5.12 -5.98
C HIS A 191 16.43 6.12 -4.88
N LEU A 192 16.71 7.36 -5.28
CA LEU A 192 16.71 8.49 -4.37
C LEU A 192 15.27 8.97 -4.20
N VAL A 193 14.75 8.87 -2.98
CA VAL A 193 13.43 9.35 -2.59
C VAL A 193 13.59 10.65 -1.83
N ALA A 194 13.04 11.73 -2.37
CA ALA A 194 12.97 13.01 -1.68
C ALA A 194 11.57 13.22 -1.09
N ILE A 195 11.50 13.53 0.20
CA ILE A 195 10.23 13.71 0.94
C ILE A 195 10.24 15.08 1.62
N SER A 196 9.17 15.84 1.45
CA SER A 196 8.97 17.12 2.15
C SER A 196 7.49 17.34 2.41
N LEU A 197 7.13 18.11 3.44
CA LEU A 197 5.74 18.52 3.67
C LEU A 197 5.16 19.21 2.43
N ALA A 198 3.94 18.84 2.04
CA ALA A 198 3.23 19.55 0.99
C ALA A 198 2.97 20.99 1.44
N LYS A 199 3.25 21.96 0.57
CA LYS A 199 2.89 23.36 0.84
C LYS A 199 1.38 23.46 0.90
N LYS A 200 0.83 24.02 1.99
CA LYS A 200 -0.58 24.42 2.01
C LYS A 200 -0.79 25.41 0.86
N LYS A 201 -1.77 25.13 -0.02
CA LYS A 201 -2.22 26.14 -0.98
C LYS A 201 -2.76 27.31 -0.15
N ALA A 202 -2.14 28.47 -0.30
CA ALA A 202 -2.56 29.71 0.34
C ALA A 202 -3.90 30.18 -0.22
#